data_AF-A0A1G4KQW1-F1
#
_entry.id   AF-A0A1G4KQW1-F1
#
_cell.length_a   1.000
_cell.length_b   1.000
_cell.length_c   1.000
_cell.angle_alpha   90.00
_cell.angle_beta   90.00
_cell.angle_gamma   90.00
#
_symmetry.space_group_name_H-M   'P 1'
#
loop_
_entity.id
_entity.type
_entity.pdbx_description
1 polymer ?
#
loop_
_entity_poly.entity_id
_entity_poly.type
_entity_poly.pdbx_seq_one_letter_code
_entity_poly.pdbx_strand_id
1 'polypeptide(L)' 'MHAKVRALYKELIYLARFHPNEKKLKDSIKAGFLKNKNISSENETELFGALAHGRYMCRELTSLYELQTYRAVKRKYYT' A
#
# COMPACT_ATOMS: atom_id res chain seq x y z
N MET A 1 4.55 -18.99 0.96
CA MET A 1 4.35 -17.51 0.93
C MET A 1 5.24 -16.87 1.99
N HIS A 2 6.19 -16.03 1.57
CA HIS A 2 7.22 -15.42 2.44
C HIS A 2 6.62 -14.50 3.52
N ALA A 3 7.18 -14.50 4.74
CA ALA A 3 6.61 -13.78 5.89
C ALA A 3 6.49 -12.26 5.66
N LYS A 4 7.53 -11.64 5.07
CA LYS A 4 7.54 -10.20 4.74
C LYS A 4 6.44 -9.80 3.75
N VAL A 5 6.12 -10.67 2.79
CA VAL A 5 5.07 -10.43 1.78
C VAL A 5 3.70 -10.43 2.44
N ARG A 6 3.47 -11.36 3.39
CA ARG A 6 2.22 -11.42 4.15
C ARG A 6 2.03 -10.18 5.02
N ALA A 7 3.09 -9.70 5.66
CA ALA A 7 3.06 -8.46 6.45
C ALA A 7 2.70 -7.25 5.59
N LEU A 8 3.40 -7.08 4.46
CA LEU A 8 3.13 -5.99 3.50
C LEU A 8 1.69 -6.01 2.99
N TYR A 9 1.16 -7.20 2.64
CA TYR A 9 -0.22 -7.32 2.17
C TYR A 9 -1.23 -6.88 3.25
N LYS A 10 -1.03 -7.29 4.50
CA LYS A 10 -1.90 -6.87 5.61
C LYS A 10 -1.84 -5.36 5.82
N GLU A 11 -0.66 -4.78 5.76
CA GLU A 11 -0.44 -3.33 5.90
C GLU A 11 -1.16 -2.55 4.80
N LEU A 12 -1.00 -2.94 3.53
CA LEU A 12 -1.69 -2.31 2.39
C LEU A 12 -3.22 -2.41 2.50
N ILE A 13 -3.74 -3.57 2.91
CA ILE A 13 -5.19 -3.76 3.12
C ILE A 13 -5.72 -2.90 4.27
N TYR A 14 -4.93 -2.70 5.32
CA TYR A 14 -5.27 -1.81 6.41
C TYR A 14 -5.29 -0.34 5.94
N LEU A 15 -4.26 0.10 5.23
CA LEU A 15 -4.19 1.46 4.68
C LEU A 15 -5.33 1.76 3.69
N ALA A 16 -5.75 0.75 2.91
CA ALA A 16 -6.84 0.92 1.96
C ALA A 16 -8.17 1.33 2.60
N ARG A 17 -8.38 1.07 3.90
CA ARG A 17 -9.60 1.46 4.65
C ARG A 17 -9.76 2.98 4.76
N PHE A 18 -8.64 3.72 4.73
CA PHE A 18 -8.65 5.17 4.83
C PHE A 18 -8.84 5.86 3.48
N HIS A 19 -8.79 5.09 2.38
CA HIS A 19 -8.96 5.62 1.04
C HIS A 19 -10.45 5.76 0.69
N PRO A 20 -10.89 6.86 0.06
CA PRO A 20 -12.29 7.08 -0.29
C PRO A 20 -12.89 5.97 -1.18
N ASN A 21 -12.04 5.31 -1.97
CA ASN A 21 -12.41 4.17 -2.81
C ASN A 21 -11.76 2.87 -2.33
N GLU A 22 -12.08 2.43 -1.11
CA GLU A 22 -11.51 1.23 -0.48
C GLU A 22 -11.63 -0.03 -1.36
N LYS A 23 -12.82 -0.32 -1.88
CA LYS A 23 -13.08 -1.56 -2.65
C LYS A 23 -12.19 -1.65 -3.90
N LYS A 24 -12.15 -0.59 -4.70
CA LYS A 24 -11.33 -0.51 -5.92
C LYS A 24 -9.84 -0.65 -5.59
N LEU A 25 -9.39 -0.03 -4.51
CA LEU A 25 -7.99 -0.09 -4.08
C LEU A 25 -7.61 -1.51 -3.62
N LYS A 26 -8.47 -2.18 -2.83
CA LYS A 26 -8.27 -3.58 -2.43
C LYS A 26 -8.21 -4.53 -3.63
N ASP A 27 -9.08 -4.34 -4.61
CA ASP A 27 -9.08 -5.13 -5.84
C ASP A 27 -7.79 -4.93 -6.64
N SER A 28 -7.33 -3.68 -6.76
CA SER A 28 -6.06 -3.33 -7.40
C SER A 28 -4.85 -3.93 -6.67
N ILE A 29 -4.81 -3.84 -5.34
CA ILE A 29 -3.77 -4.47 -4.51
C ILE A 29 -3.76 -5.97 -4.78
N LYS A 30 -4.91 -6.65 -4.67
CA LYS A 30 -5.02 -8.09 -4.91
C LYS A 30 -4.55 -8.46 -6.32
N ALA A 31 -4.93 -7.69 -7.35
CA ALA A 31 -4.50 -7.91 -8.71
C ALA A 31 -2.97 -7.77 -8.87
N GLY A 32 -2.35 -6.77 -8.23
CA GLY A 32 -0.90 -6.60 -8.22
C GLY A 32 -0.15 -7.78 -7.61
N PHE A 33 -0.61 -8.29 -6.45
CA PHE A 33 -0.04 -9.48 -5.83
C PHE A 33 -0.26 -10.75 -6.66
N LEU A 34 -1.39 -10.86 -7.38
CA LEU A 34 -1.66 -11.99 -8.28
C LEU A 34 -0.77 -11.98 -9.52
N LYS A 35 -0.48 -10.81 -10.10
CA LYS A 35 0.48 -10.67 -11.22
C LYS A 35 1.87 -11.16 -10.82
N ASN A 36 2.27 -10.90 -9.58
CA ASN A 36 3.58 -11.28 -9.05
C ASN A 36 3.58 -12.66 -8.36
N LYS A 37 2.52 -13.47 -8.54
CA LYS A 37 2.38 -14.78 -7.89
C LYS A 37 3.49 -15.77 -8.29
N ASN A 38 3.96 -15.70 -9.53
CA ASN A 38 4.95 -16.62 -10.09
C ASN A 38 6.39 -16.23 -9.77
N ILE A 39 6.61 -15.09 -9.09
CA ILE A 39 7.93 -14.70 -8.58
C ILE A 39 8.24 -15.63 -7.39
N SER A 40 8.79 -16.80 -7.70
CA SER A 40 9.20 -17.79 -6.71
C SER A 40 10.61 -17.50 -6.18
N SER A 41 10.93 -18.12 -5.05
CA SER A 41 12.10 -17.89 -4.18
C SER A 41 13.49 -18.03 -4.81
N GLU A 42 13.60 -18.37 -6.09
CA GLU A 42 14.89 -18.53 -6.79
C GLU A 42 15.56 -17.18 -7.10
N ASN A 43 14.78 -16.09 -7.19
CA ASN A 43 15.27 -14.74 -7.44
C ASN A 43 15.00 -13.83 -6.23
N GLU A 44 15.80 -13.96 -5.17
CA GLU A 44 15.69 -13.09 -3.98
C GLU A 44 15.73 -11.60 -4.35
N THR A 45 16.53 -11.22 -5.34
CA THR A 45 16.66 -9.85 -5.86
C THR A 45 15.33 -9.29 -6.37
N GLU A 46 14.58 -10.05 -7.17
CA GLU A 46 13.27 -9.65 -7.69
C GLU A 46 12.23 -9.51 -6.57
N LEU A 47 12.26 -10.44 -5.61
CA LEU A 47 11.39 -10.39 -4.43
C LEU A 47 11.66 -9.14 -3.59
N PHE A 48 12.93 -8.81 -3.32
CA PHE A 48 13.31 -7.62 -2.57
C PHE A 48 12.95 -6.34 -3.33
N GLY A 49 13.12 -6.31 -4.65
CA GLY A 49 12.69 -5.20 -5.51
C GLY A 49 11.18 -4.96 -5.41
N ALA A 50 10.36 -6.02 -5.54
CA ALA A 50 8.92 -5.93 -5.41
C ALA A 50 8.47 -5.51 -4.00
N LEU A 51 9.14 -6.01 -2.95
CA LEU A 51 8.91 -5.60 -1.57
C LEU A 51 9.25 -4.13 -1.33
N ALA A 52 10.36 -3.63 -1.90
CA ALA A 52 10.76 -2.23 -1.81
C ALA A 52 9.73 -1.32 -2.48
N HIS A 53 9.27 -1.70 -3.68
CA HIS A 53 8.19 -1.00 -4.38
C HIS A 53 6.90 -0.98 -3.56
N GLY A 54 6.51 -2.13 -2.98
CA GLY A 54 5.33 -2.20 -2.13
C GLY A 54 5.42 -1.30 -0.89
N ARG A 55 6.59 -1.25 -0.23
CA ARG A 55 6.84 -0.34 0.90
C ARG A 55 6.79 1.13 0.50
N TYR A 56 7.30 1.46 -0.69
CA TYR A 56 7.19 2.80 -1.23
C TYR A 56 5.71 3.21 -1.40
N MET A 57 4.88 2.32 -1.94
CA MET A 57 3.43 2.58 -2.06
C MET A 57 2.73 2.77 -0.70
N CYS A 58 3.10 2.02 0.34
CA CYS A 58 2.58 2.24 1.69
C CYS A 58 2.87 3.67 2.18
N ARG A 59 4.09 4.15 1.96
CA ARG A 59 4.50 5.51 2.35
C ARG A 59 3.70 6.56 1.60
N GLU A 60 3.56 6.40 0.29
CA GLU A 60 2.78 7.31 -0.55
C GLU A 60 1.33 7.42 -0.09
N LEU A 61 0.66 6.28 0.15
CA LEU A 61 -0.71 6.26 0.67
C LEU A 61 -0.83 6.95 2.03
N THR A 62 0.15 6.73 2.92
CA THR A 62 0.17 7.35 4.25
C THR A 62 0.34 8.86 4.13
N SER A 63 1.32 9.33 3.33
CA SER A 63 1.56 10.75 3.12
C SER A 63 0.37 11.46 2.47
N LEU A 64 -0.32 10.82 1.53
CA LEU A 64 -1.54 11.37 0.94
C LEU A 64 -2.65 11.52 1.98
N TYR A 65 -2.84 10.51 2.83
CA TYR A 65 -3.80 10.57 3.92
C TYR A 65 -3.49 11.70 4.90
N GLU A 66 -2.23 11.82 5.35
CA GLU A 66 -1.77 12.89 6.24
C GLU A 66 -1.95 14.29 5.63
N LEU A 67 -1.69 14.44 4.33
CA LEU A 67 -1.85 15.70 3.63
C LEU A 67 -3.33 16.11 3.53
N GLN A 68 -4.22 15.14 3.29
CA GLN A 68 -5.66 15.37 3.28
C GLN A 68 -6.18 15.78 4.67
N THR A 69 -5.76 15.09 5.72
CA THR A 69 -6.16 15.41 7.10
C THR A 69 -5.65 16.79 7.51
N TYR A 70 -4.39 17.13 7.20
CA TYR A 70 -3.85 18.46 7.45
C TYR A 70 -4.65 19.56 6.73
N ARG A 71 -4.97 19.37 5.43
CA ARG A 71 -5.78 20.33 4.66
C ARG A 71 -7.17 20.53 5.26
N ALA A 72 -7.80 19.46 5.73
CA ALA A 72 -9.13 19.51 6.36
C ALA A 72 -9.08 20.29 7.69
N VAL A 73 -8.11 19.99 8.55
CA VAL A 73 -7.89 20.72 9.81
C VAL A 73 -7.60 22.19 9.53
N LYS A 74 -6.68 22.50 8.60
CA LYS A 74 -6.32 23.89 8.28
C LYS A 74 -7.54 24.70 7.84
N ARG A 75 -8.36 24.15 6.94
CA ARG A 75 -9.59 24.81 6.49
C ARG A 75 -10.57 25.07 7.64
N LYS A 76 -10.68 24.16 8.60
CA LYS A 76 -11.62 24.31 9.72
C LYS A 76 -11.20 25.38 10.73
N TYR A 77 -9.90 25.54 10.97
CA TYR A 77 -9.39 26.38 12.07
C TYR A 77 -8.74 27.70 11.63
N TYR A 78 -8.36 27.86 10.37
CA TYR A 78 -7.64 29.05 9.87
C TYR A 78 -8.42 29.79 8.77
N THR A 79 -9.75 29.82 8.85
CA THR A 79 -10.60 30.74 8.06
C THR A 79 -10.80 32.03 8.85
#